data_AF-A0A2G2KMI1-F1
#
_entry.id   AF-A0A2G2KMI1-F1
#
_cell.length_a   1.000
_cell.length_b   1.000
_cell.length_c   1.000
_cell.angle_alpha   90.00
_cell.angle_beta   90.00
_cell.angle_gamma   90.00
#
_symmetry.space_group_name_H-M   'P 1'
#
loop_
_entity.id
_entity.type
_entity.pdbx_description
1 polymer ?
#
loop_
_entity_poly.entity_id
_entity_poly.type
_entity_poly.pdbx_seq_one_letter_code
_entity_poly.pdbx_strand_id
1 'polypeptide(L)'
;MLKIFVNLIHSLLLTVMLLVTSSLTASELSDSSKKLNLLLSEHWKNAQQEQVFFRKDPDTFRMNGKLPSFSQTSRERREAYNLTLLKRLKAIKFKQLTKEEQITYQIFVYERQAEARSYGQLDHLYPFNFYSGFDRYFAGAPDNMSFLDCFS
;
A
#
# COMPACT_ATOMS: atom_id res chain seq x y z
N MET A 1 -54.44 -21.30 -24.84
CA MET A 1 -53.92 -19.94 -24.56
C MET A 1 -53.42 -19.74 -23.14
N LEU A 2 -54.16 -20.16 -22.09
CA LEU A 2 -53.78 -19.93 -20.69
C LEU A 2 -52.41 -20.51 -20.27
N LYS A 3 -52.07 -21.72 -20.72
CA LYS A 3 -50.76 -22.37 -20.45
C LYS A 3 -49.56 -21.61 -21.05
N ILE A 4 -49.74 -20.96 -22.20
CA ILE A 4 -48.69 -20.20 -22.89
C ILE A 4 -48.39 -18.93 -22.10
N PHE A 5 -49.43 -18.26 -21.59
CA PHE A 5 -49.31 -17.08 -20.73
C PHE A 5 -48.61 -17.37 -19.41
N VAL A 6 -48.94 -18.51 -18.76
CA VAL A 6 -48.30 -18.91 -17.50
C VAL A 6 -46.81 -19.23 -17.69
N ASN A 7 -46.44 -19.90 -18.78
CA ASN A 7 -45.03 -20.20 -19.09
C ASN A 7 -44.23 -18.93 -19.42
N LEU A 8 -44.85 -17.94 -20.06
CA LEU A 8 -44.23 -16.65 -20.35
C LEU A 8 -43.92 -15.87 -19.07
N ILE A 9 -44.84 -15.88 -18.10
CA ILE A 9 -44.66 -15.24 -16.79
C ILE A 9 -43.54 -15.92 -15.99
N HIS A 10 -43.50 -17.27 -15.97
CA HIS A 10 -42.43 -17.99 -15.28
C HIS A 10 -41.04 -17.74 -15.90
N SER A 11 -40.97 -17.70 -17.23
CA SER A 11 -39.73 -17.37 -17.94
C SER A 11 -39.27 -15.94 -17.62
N LEU A 12 -40.19 -14.96 -17.63
CA LEU A 12 -39.91 -13.58 -17.26
C LEU A 12 -39.40 -13.46 -15.81
N LEU A 13 -40.05 -14.15 -14.87
CA LEU A 13 -39.65 -14.15 -13.45
C LEU A 13 -38.26 -14.75 -13.23
N LEU A 14 -37.95 -15.86 -13.93
CA LEU A 14 -36.65 -16.52 -13.87
C LEU A 14 -35.54 -15.63 -14.43
N THR A 15 -35.84 -14.88 -15.49
CA THR A 15 -34.89 -13.98 -16.16
C THR A 15 -34.59 -12.76 -15.28
N VAL A 16 -35.61 -12.19 -14.62
CA VAL A 16 -35.45 -11.09 -13.66
C VAL A 16 -34.63 -11.53 -12.45
N MET A 17 -34.86 -12.73 -11.92
CA MET A 17 -34.09 -13.26 -10.78
C MET A 17 -32.60 -13.49 -11.12
N LEU A 18 -32.29 -13.88 -12.36
CA LEU A 18 -30.91 -14.04 -12.84
C LEU A 18 -30.19 -12.70 -13.06
N LEU A 19 -30.92 -11.65 -13.42
CA LEU A 19 -30.37 -10.29 -13.62
C LEU A 19 -30.07 -9.57 -12.29
N VAL A 20 -30.88 -9.82 -11.26
CA VAL A 20 -30.68 -9.22 -9.92
C VAL A 20 -29.46 -9.82 -9.23
N THR A 21 -29.21 -11.13 -9.38
CA THR A 21 -28.07 -11.80 -8.73
C THR A 21 -26.71 -11.39 -9.31
N SER A 22 -26.64 -11.09 -10.61
CA SER A 22 -25.41 -10.66 -11.29
C SER A 22 -25.00 -9.21 -10.98
N SER A 23 -25.96 -8.36 -10.59
CA SER A 23 -25.69 -6.96 -10.22
C SER A 23 -25.06 -6.81 -8.82
N LEU A 24 -25.38 -7.71 -7.88
CA LEU A 24 -24.81 -7.68 -6.52
C LEU A 24 -23.32 -8.03 -6.51
N THR A 25 -22.88 -8.96 -7.37
CA THR A 25 -21.48 -9.41 -7.39
C THR A 25 -20.52 -8.35 -7.94
N ALA A 26 -20.95 -7.55 -8.91
CA ALA A 26 -20.12 -6.49 -9.49
C ALA A 26 -19.88 -5.32 -8.52
N SER A 27 -20.88 -4.98 -7.70
CA SER A 27 -20.79 -3.92 -6.70
C SER A 27 -19.75 -4.24 -5.61
N GLU A 28 -19.78 -5.47 -5.08
CA GLU A 28 -18.83 -5.92 -4.05
C GLU A 28 -17.40 -6.09 -4.57
N LEU A 29 -17.22 -6.57 -5.81
CA LEU A 29 -15.90 -6.63 -6.46
C LEU A 29 -15.26 -5.24 -6.50
N SER A 30 -16.06 -4.21 -6.85
CA SER A 30 -15.58 -2.83 -6.89
C SER A 30 -15.19 -2.29 -5.51
N ASP A 31 -15.83 -2.74 -4.44
CA ASP A 31 -15.60 -2.22 -3.08
C ASP A 31 -14.23 -2.67 -2.53
N SER A 32 -13.87 -3.93 -2.69
CA SER A 32 -12.56 -4.44 -2.24
C SER A 32 -11.40 -3.82 -3.01
N SER A 33 -11.51 -3.72 -4.34
CA SER A 33 -10.51 -3.06 -5.19
C SER A 33 -10.38 -1.57 -4.84
N LYS A 34 -11.50 -0.84 -4.63
CA LYS A 34 -11.45 0.56 -4.19
C LYS A 34 -10.76 0.73 -2.85
N LYS A 35 -11.07 -0.14 -1.87
CA LYS A 35 -10.42 -0.12 -0.55
C LYS A 35 -8.92 -0.36 -0.64
N LEU A 36 -8.49 -1.33 -1.46
CA LEU A 36 -7.07 -1.61 -1.67
C LEU A 36 -6.35 -0.41 -2.31
N ASN A 37 -6.88 0.11 -3.41
CA ASN A 37 -6.26 1.24 -4.13
C ASN A 37 -6.20 2.51 -3.26
N LEU A 38 -7.26 2.78 -2.49
CA LEU A 38 -7.25 3.89 -1.52
C LEU A 38 -6.15 3.69 -0.47
N LEU A 39 -6.04 2.49 0.11
CA LEU A 39 -5.03 2.18 1.12
C LEU A 39 -3.61 2.33 0.57
N LEU A 40 -3.35 1.84 -0.64
CA LEU A 40 -2.05 1.95 -1.31
C LEU A 40 -1.70 3.40 -1.62
N SER A 41 -2.64 4.19 -2.13
CA SER A 41 -2.41 5.61 -2.44
C SER A 41 -2.12 6.45 -1.19
N GLU A 42 -2.85 6.21 -0.11
CA GLU A 42 -2.60 6.86 1.19
C GLU A 42 -1.25 6.44 1.77
N HIS A 43 -0.88 5.17 1.66
CA HIS A 43 0.43 4.68 2.06
C HIS A 43 1.56 5.37 1.28
N TRP A 44 1.41 5.51 -0.03
CA TRP A 44 2.39 6.21 -0.85
C TRP A 44 2.56 7.68 -0.45
N LYS A 45 1.44 8.36 -0.17
CA LYS A 45 1.46 9.74 0.33
C LYS A 45 2.17 9.84 1.68
N ASN A 46 1.88 8.94 2.61
CA ASN A 46 2.55 8.89 3.91
C ASN A 46 4.05 8.61 3.76
N ALA A 47 4.44 7.64 2.92
CA ALA A 47 5.84 7.33 2.66
C ALA A 47 6.62 8.53 2.05
N GLN A 48 5.95 9.36 1.25
CA GLN A 48 6.52 10.60 0.72
C GLN A 48 6.73 11.67 1.81
N GLN A 49 5.85 11.72 2.81
CA GLN A 49 5.96 12.62 3.96
C GLN A 49 7.05 12.16 4.94
N GLU A 50 7.12 10.86 5.21
CA GLU A 50 8.09 10.26 6.12
C GLU A 50 9.53 10.32 5.61
N GLN A 51 9.73 10.26 4.29
CA GLN A 51 11.04 10.22 3.63
C GLN A 51 11.99 9.13 4.18
N VAL A 52 11.45 8.07 4.80
CA VAL A 52 12.22 6.98 5.43
C VAL A 52 13.06 6.19 4.42
N PHE A 53 12.66 6.21 3.16
CA PHE A 53 13.48 5.67 2.07
C PHE A 53 14.41 6.75 1.52
N PHE A 54 15.70 6.62 1.81
CA PHE A 54 16.75 7.25 0.99
C PHE A 54 16.79 6.69 -0.44
N ARG A 55 16.06 5.60 -0.73
CA ARG A 55 15.87 5.02 -2.07
C ARG A 55 14.70 5.64 -2.85
N LYS A 56 14.36 6.91 -2.64
CA LYS A 56 13.55 7.62 -3.62
C LYS A 56 14.48 8.14 -4.70
N ASP A 57 14.93 7.19 -5.53
CA ASP A 57 15.74 7.40 -6.73
C ASP A 57 17.13 8.00 -6.43
N PRO A 58 18.22 7.22 -6.57
CA PRO A 58 19.58 7.76 -6.42
C PRO A 58 19.86 8.90 -7.40
N ASP A 59 19.09 9.00 -8.50
CA ASP A 59 19.26 10.02 -9.54
C ASP A 59 18.36 11.25 -9.33
N THR A 60 17.41 11.20 -8.39
CA THR A 60 16.57 12.37 -8.09
C THR A 60 17.32 13.32 -7.16
N PHE A 61 18.03 14.28 -7.75
CA PHE A 61 18.57 15.45 -7.06
C PHE A 61 17.48 16.20 -6.29
N ARG A 62 17.68 16.42 -4.99
CA ARG A 62 16.77 17.22 -4.13
C ARG A 62 17.53 18.31 -3.40
N MET A 63 17.53 19.52 -3.95
CA MET A 63 17.95 20.72 -3.20
C MET A 63 17.12 20.82 -1.92
N ASN A 64 17.78 21.06 -0.78
CA ASN A 64 17.16 21.17 0.54
C ASN A 64 16.42 19.89 1.02
N GLY A 65 16.90 18.70 0.63
CA GLY A 65 16.39 17.43 1.15
C GLY A 65 16.51 17.34 2.68
N LYS A 66 15.48 16.82 3.34
CA LYS A 66 15.47 16.57 4.79
C LYS A 66 15.82 15.10 5.06
N LEU A 67 16.71 14.86 6.01
CA LEU A 67 16.97 13.50 6.47
C LEU A 67 15.74 12.93 7.19
N PRO A 68 15.38 11.65 6.97
CA PRO A 68 14.38 10.97 7.77
C PRO A 68 14.75 11.00 9.25
N SER A 69 13.74 11.18 10.09
CA SER A 69 13.90 11.16 11.54
C SER A 69 13.87 9.73 12.07
N PHE A 70 14.92 9.37 12.82
CA PHE A 70 15.04 8.09 13.53
C PHE A 70 14.80 8.21 15.04
N SER A 71 14.22 9.33 15.51
CA SER A 71 13.85 9.48 16.93
C SER A 71 12.82 8.45 17.38
N GLN A 72 12.78 8.18 18.69
CA GLN A 72 11.79 7.29 19.31
C GLN A 72 10.36 7.67 18.91
N THR A 73 9.99 8.94 19.04
CA THR A 73 8.66 9.46 18.65
C THR A 73 8.36 9.20 17.16
N SER A 74 9.37 9.30 16.29
CA SER A 74 9.18 9.05 14.86
C SER A 74 8.96 7.56 14.59
N ARG A 75 9.67 6.70 15.31
CA ARG A 75 9.51 5.25 15.25
C ARG A 75 8.12 4.81 15.71
N GLU A 76 7.69 5.27 16.88
CA GLU A 76 6.36 4.99 17.45
C GLU A 76 5.23 5.44 16.52
N ARG A 77 5.34 6.62 15.91
CA ARG A 77 4.36 7.12 14.95
C ARG A 77 4.24 6.22 13.72
N ARG A 78 5.35 5.74 13.19
CA ARG A 78 5.36 4.82 12.03
C ARG A 78 4.86 3.43 12.39
N GLU A 79 5.21 2.93 13.57
CA GLU A 79 4.67 1.68 14.10
C GLU A 79 3.15 1.73 14.25
N ALA A 80 2.65 2.78 14.90
CA ALA A 80 1.21 3.01 15.06
C ALA A 80 0.51 3.09 13.70
N TYR A 81 1.07 3.84 12.75
CA TYR A 81 0.55 3.93 11.39
C TYR A 81 0.51 2.56 10.69
N ASN A 82 1.58 1.77 10.75
CA ASN A 82 1.65 0.44 10.15
C ASN A 82 0.60 -0.52 10.74
N LEU A 83 0.36 -0.45 12.06
CA LEU A 83 -0.72 -1.21 12.72
C LEU A 83 -2.11 -0.82 12.18
N THR A 84 -2.34 0.47 11.88
CA THR A 84 -3.59 0.89 11.24
C THR A 84 -3.78 0.28 9.85
N LEU A 85 -2.69 0.16 9.07
CA LEU A 85 -2.73 -0.45 7.74
C LEU A 85 -3.07 -1.94 7.84
N LEU A 86 -2.42 -2.68 8.75
CA LEU A 86 -2.72 -4.09 8.99
C LEU A 86 -4.18 -4.32 9.39
N LYS A 87 -4.76 -3.44 10.21
CA LYS A 87 -6.18 -3.51 10.57
C LYS A 87 -7.09 -3.31 9.35
N ARG A 88 -6.77 -2.32 8.50
CA ARG A 88 -7.56 -2.01 7.29
C ARG A 88 -7.44 -3.11 6.23
N LEU A 89 -6.26 -3.69 6.06
CA LEU A 89 -6.03 -4.81 5.13
C LEU A 89 -6.92 -6.01 5.47
N LYS A 90 -7.10 -6.34 6.75
CA LYS A 90 -8.00 -7.42 7.20
C LYS A 90 -9.46 -7.22 6.80
N ALA A 91 -9.89 -5.98 6.54
CA ALA A 91 -11.26 -5.68 6.14
C ALA A 91 -11.50 -5.83 4.62
N ILE A 92 -10.44 -6.07 3.83
CA ILE A 92 -10.53 -6.27 2.38
C ILE A 92 -10.84 -7.75 2.10
N LYS A 93 -11.89 -8.02 1.31
CA LYS A 93 -12.27 -9.38 0.94
C LYS A 93 -11.34 -9.88 -0.17
N PHE A 94 -10.26 -10.58 0.18
CA PHE A 94 -9.21 -11.04 -0.75
C PHE A 94 -9.73 -11.73 -2.02
N LYS A 95 -10.77 -12.58 -1.91
CA LYS A 95 -11.33 -13.31 -3.06
C LYS A 95 -12.07 -12.43 -4.07
N GLN A 96 -12.36 -11.18 -3.70
CA GLN A 96 -13.03 -10.19 -4.55
C GLN A 96 -12.04 -9.27 -5.29
N LEU A 97 -10.74 -9.42 -5.05
CA LEU A 97 -9.71 -8.70 -5.79
C LEU A 97 -9.44 -9.39 -7.13
N THR A 98 -8.96 -8.63 -8.13
CA THR A 98 -8.42 -9.25 -9.36
C THR A 98 -7.18 -10.09 -9.06
N LYS A 99 -6.68 -10.87 -10.02
CA LYS A 99 -5.49 -11.70 -9.80
C LYS A 99 -4.25 -10.85 -9.54
N GLU A 100 -4.12 -9.75 -10.24
CA GLU A 100 -3.04 -8.77 -10.09
C GLU A 100 -3.12 -8.10 -8.71
N GLU A 101 -4.33 -7.69 -8.31
CA GLU A 101 -4.57 -7.11 -6.99
C GLU A 101 -4.33 -8.10 -5.85
N GLN A 102 -4.62 -9.39 -6.05
CA GLN A 102 -4.31 -10.43 -5.07
C GLN A 102 -2.80 -10.55 -4.82
N ILE A 103 -1.98 -10.47 -5.87
CA ILE A 103 -0.52 -10.48 -5.74
C ILE A 103 -0.05 -9.23 -5.00
N THR A 104 -0.49 -8.05 -5.43
CA THR A 104 -0.17 -6.77 -4.77
C THR A 104 -0.56 -6.78 -3.30
N TYR A 105 -1.77 -7.25 -2.99
CA TYR A 105 -2.26 -7.38 -1.61
C TYR A 105 -1.36 -8.28 -0.77
N GLN A 106 -0.95 -9.44 -1.28
CA GLN A 106 -0.10 -10.38 -0.55
C GLN A 106 1.28 -9.80 -0.25
N ILE A 107 1.92 -9.19 -1.26
CA ILE A 107 3.22 -8.52 -1.10
C ILE A 107 3.10 -7.42 -0.05
N PHE A 108 2.09 -6.57 -0.18
CA PHE A 108 1.89 -5.46 0.73
C PHE A 108 1.62 -5.93 2.16
N VAL A 109 0.78 -6.96 2.36
CA VAL A 109 0.56 -7.57 3.69
C VAL A 109 1.87 -8.10 4.28
N TYR A 110 2.66 -8.82 3.48
CA TYR A 110 3.94 -9.37 3.91
C TYR A 110 4.89 -8.26 4.39
N GLU A 111 5.04 -7.19 3.61
CA GLU A 111 5.88 -6.04 3.98
C GLU A 111 5.42 -5.37 5.27
N ARG A 112 4.11 -5.10 5.41
CA ARG A 112 3.56 -4.46 6.63
C ARG A 112 3.74 -5.35 7.86
N GLN A 113 3.63 -6.66 7.71
CA GLN A 113 3.88 -7.61 8.80
C GLN A 113 5.38 -7.70 9.14
N ALA A 114 6.26 -7.70 8.13
CA ALA A 114 7.70 -7.67 8.35
C ALA A 114 8.13 -6.39 9.08
N GLU A 115 7.58 -5.24 8.67
CA GLU A 115 7.78 -3.95 9.33
C GLU A 115 7.25 -3.97 10.77
N ALA A 116 6.07 -4.55 11.03
CA ALA A 116 5.54 -4.69 12.39
C ALA A 116 6.50 -5.50 13.29
N ARG A 117 7.07 -6.59 12.76
CA ARG A 117 8.04 -7.41 13.50
C ARG A 117 9.36 -6.68 13.72
N SER A 118 9.81 -5.85 12.77
CA SER A 118 11.08 -5.13 12.90
C SER A 118 11.06 -4.10 14.03
N TYR A 119 9.89 -3.58 14.41
CA TYR A 119 9.77 -2.71 15.59
C TYR A 119 10.11 -3.42 16.91
N GLY A 120 10.05 -4.75 16.98
CA GLY A 120 10.51 -5.53 18.13
C GLY A 120 12.01 -5.89 18.10
N GLN A 121 12.69 -5.66 16.99
CA GLN A 121 14.10 -6.03 16.82
C GLN A 121 15.03 -4.93 17.34
N LEU A 122 16.17 -5.33 17.90
CA LEU A 122 17.20 -4.41 18.41
C LEU A 122 18.09 -3.82 17.31
N ASP A 123 17.94 -4.25 16.06
CA ASP A 123 18.76 -3.80 14.91
C ASP A 123 18.77 -2.28 14.75
N HIS A 124 17.70 -1.60 15.16
CA HIS A 124 17.62 -0.12 15.16
C HIS A 124 18.62 0.55 16.12
N LEU A 125 19.12 -0.17 17.14
CA LEU A 125 20.18 0.30 18.05
C LEU A 125 21.58 0.07 17.48
N TYR A 126 21.70 -0.82 16.49
CA TYR A 126 22.96 -1.16 15.83
C TYR A 126 22.85 -0.96 14.31
N PRO A 127 22.68 0.30 13.83
CA PRO A 127 22.45 0.59 12.42
C PRO A 127 23.73 0.47 11.55
N PHE A 128 24.68 -0.37 11.96
CA PHE A 128 25.92 -0.63 11.27
C PHE A 128 25.93 -2.09 10.80
N ASN A 129 25.92 -2.29 9.50
CA ASN A 129 26.22 -3.59 8.91
C ASN A 129 27.07 -3.37 7.66
N PHE A 130 27.75 -4.41 7.16
CA PHE A 130 28.64 -4.29 6.01
C PHE A 130 27.92 -3.99 4.67
N TYR A 131 26.59 -4.11 4.61
CA TYR A 131 25.85 -4.11 3.35
C TYR A 131 25.01 -2.85 3.09
N SER A 132 24.46 -2.20 4.11
CA SER A 132 23.43 -1.16 3.94
C SER A 132 23.14 -0.31 5.20
N GLY A 133 24.18 0.19 5.87
CA GLY A 133 24.03 1.08 7.03
C GLY A 133 23.81 2.55 6.65
N PHE A 134 23.26 3.34 7.60
CA PHE A 134 23.07 4.79 7.43
C PHE A 134 24.40 5.51 7.13
N ASP A 135 25.50 5.05 7.72
CA ASP A 135 26.87 5.51 7.50
C ASP A 135 27.26 5.48 6.03
N ARG A 136 27.02 4.36 5.32
CA ARG A 136 27.31 4.25 3.89
C ARG A 136 26.41 5.12 3.04
N TYR A 137 25.12 5.18 3.35
CA TYR A 137 24.18 6.03 2.62
C TYR A 137 24.51 7.51 2.78
N PHE A 138 24.78 7.95 4.00
CA PHE A 138 25.13 9.32 4.29
C PHE A 138 26.45 9.69 3.60
N ALA A 139 27.45 8.80 3.62
CA ALA A 139 28.73 9.02 2.94
C ALA A 139 28.60 9.07 1.41
N GLY A 140 27.73 8.27 0.81
CA GLY A 140 27.48 8.27 -0.64
C GLY A 140 26.44 9.30 -1.11
N ALA A 141 25.75 10.00 -0.20
CA ALA A 141 24.74 10.98 -0.57
C ALA A 141 25.30 12.18 -1.37
N PRO A 142 26.48 12.74 -1.03
CA PRO A 142 27.08 13.84 -1.81
C PRO A 142 27.36 13.48 -3.27
N ASP A 143 27.71 12.22 -3.58
CA ASP A 143 27.98 11.80 -4.96
C ASP A 143 26.76 11.91 -5.88
N ASN A 144 25.54 11.91 -5.29
CA ASN A 144 24.28 12.09 -6.00
C ASN A 144 23.72 13.53 -5.90
N MET A 145 24.49 14.45 -5.32
CA MET A 145 24.13 15.87 -5.23
C MET A 145 24.86 16.65 -6.32
N SER A 146 24.11 17.38 -7.14
CA SER A 146 24.69 18.27 -8.15
C SER A 146 25.44 19.43 -7.48
N PHE A 147 26.70 19.65 -7.89
CA PHE A 147 27.54 20.78 -7.47
C PHE A 147 27.23 22.08 -8.24
N LEU A 148 26.02 22.25 -8.79
CA LEU A 148 25.64 23.49 -9.45
C LEU A 148 25.59 24.61 -8.39
N ASP A 149 26.68 25.36 -8.32
CA ASP A 149 26.84 26.54 -7.49
C ASP A 149 25.75 27.57 -7.82
N CYS A 150 25.20 28.14 -6.75
CA CYS A 150 24.33 29.31 -6.81
C CYS A 150 25.18 30.52 -7.23
N PHE A 151 25.41 30.71 -8.52
CA PHE A 151 25.86 31.98 -9.07
C PHE A 151 24.61 32.82 -9.38
N SER A 152 24.25 33.68 -8.43
CA SER A 152 23.40 34.86 -8.64
C SER A 152 24.22 36.05 -9.10
#